data_AF-A0A0A9WEL1-F1
#
_entry.id   AF-A0A0A9WEL1-F1
#
_cell.length_a   1.000
_cell.length_b   1.000
_cell.length_c   1.000
_cell.angle_alpha   90.00
_cell.angle_beta   90.00
_cell.angle_gamma   90.00
#
_symmetry.space_group_name_H-M   'P 1'
#
loop_
_entity.id
_entity.type
_entity.pdbx_description
1 polymer ?
#
loop_
_entity_poly.entity_id
_entity_poly.type
_entity_poly.pdbx_seq_one_letter_code
_entity_poly.pdbx_strand_id
1 'polypeptide(L)'
;ASPKFAVQMFCSESQHNELSAFWFQKSEDTLRSLFHDPKGSYSVVPLVMFFLMYFCMSIMTTGLSVSAGVFVPALLSGAAWGRLIGIGIQHVFPGAAWAEPAKYAVIGAAAHLGGICRISISLTVMMIEATGNITFGLPLMLTLITTKWIGDFFTEVSRTDLLFINLPSISWT
;
A
#
# COMPACT_ATOMS: atom_id res chain seq x y z
N ALA A 1 -7.34 15.28 7.82
CA ALA A 1 -7.27 15.37 9.29
C ALA A 1 -5.87 15.87 9.65
N SER A 2 -5.72 16.87 10.52
CA SER A 2 -4.40 17.42 10.82
C SER A 2 -3.50 16.35 11.46
N PRO A 3 -2.26 16.16 10.99
CA PRO A 3 -1.38 15.14 11.55
C PRO A 3 -1.05 15.45 13.01
N LYS A 4 -1.29 14.49 13.92
CA LYS A 4 -1.09 14.65 15.38
C LYS A 4 0.36 15.01 15.78
N PHE A 5 1.34 14.71 14.93
CA PHE A 5 2.77 14.97 15.14
C PHE A 5 3.37 15.70 13.94
N ALA A 6 2.75 16.79 13.52
CA ALA A 6 3.21 17.59 12.41
C ALA A 6 4.44 18.43 12.85
N VAL A 7 5.63 18.12 12.33
CA VAL A 7 6.84 18.87 12.64
C VAL A 7 7.07 19.92 11.54
N GLN A 8 7.18 21.18 11.93
CA GLN A 8 7.55 22.26 11.02
C GLN A 8 9.08 22.34 10.94
N MET A 9 9.65 21.91 9.81
CA MET A 9 11.07 22.03 9.48
C MET A 9 11.18 22.73 8.13
N PHE A 10 11.85 23.89 8.07
CA PHE A 10 12.09 24.65 6.83
C PHE A 10 10.82 25.00 6.02
N CYS A 11 9.71 25.29 6.70
CA CYS A 11 8.46 25.72 6.08
C CYS A 11 7.99 27.07 6.63
N SER A 12 7.23 27.84 5.85
CA SER A 12 6.61 29.08 6.33
C SER A 12 5.69 28.78 7.52
N GLU A 13 5.44 29.77 8.39
CA GLU A 13 4.50 29.63 9.50
C GLU A 13 3.17 29.03 9.00
N SER A 14 2.69 27.98 9.68
CA SER A 14 1.51 27.13 9.38
C SER A 14 1.67 25.98 8.35
N GLN A 15 2.81 25.82 7.68
CA GLN A 15 3.07 24.66 6.83
C GLN A 15 3.92 23.61 7.56
N HIS A 16 3.62 22.33 7.31
CA HIS A 16 4.34 21.20 7.91
C HIS A 16 5.06 20.41 6.82
N ASN A 17 6.18 19.79 7.18
CA ASN A 17 6.92 18.96 6.23
C ASN A 17 6.20 17.62 6.04
N GLU A 18 5.72 17.35 4.82
CA GLU A 18 5.01 16.12 4.45
C GLU A 18 5.81 14.85 4.77
N LEU A 19 7.14 14.89 4.58
CA LEU A 19 8.00 13.75 4.88
C LEU A 19 8.04 13.45 6.39
N SER A 20 7.99 14.49 7.22
CA SER A 20 7.97 14.33 8.68
C SER A 20 6.67 13.67 9.15
N ALA A 21 5.54 13.99 8.50
CA ALA A 21 4.26 13.36 8.80
C ALA A 21 4.30 11.85 8.51
N PHE A 22 4.93 11.43 7.40
CA PHE A 22 5.02 10.01 7.07
C PHE A 22 5.87 9.19 8.05
N TRP A 23 6.94 9.78 8.59
CA TRP A 23 7.89 9.07 9.46
C TRP A 23 7.57 9.14 10.94
N PHE A 24 7.08 10.28 11.43
CA PHE A 24 6.87 10.49 12.87
C PHE A 24 5.46 10.13 13.34
N GLN A 25 4.53 9.88 12.42
CA GLN A 25 3.20 9.39 12.79
C GLN A 25 3.16 7.86 12.87
N LYS A 26 2.10 7.36 13.51
CA LYS A 26 1.79 5.93 13.44
C LYS A 26 1.47 5.54 12.01
N SER A 27 1.93 4.35 11.62
CA SER A 27 1.69 3.75 10.31
C SER A 27 0.21 3.73 9.92
N GLU A 28 -0.67 3.45 10.88
CA GLU A 28 -2.13 3.43 10.69
C GLU A 28 -2.70 4.82 10.36
N ASP A 29 -2.22 5.86 11.04
CA ASP A 29 -2.64 7.25 10.79
C ASP A 29 -2.15 7.73 9.41
N THR A 30 -0.92 7.36 9.06
CA THR A 30 -0.34 7.63 7.73
C THR A 30 -1.14 6.94 6.62
N LEU A 31 -1.47 5.66 6.81
CA LEU A 31 -2.29 4.89 5.87
C LEU A 31 -3.65 5.55 5.66
N ARG A 32 -4.31 5.91 6.77
CA ARG A 32 -5.62 6.59 6.73
C ARG A 32 -5.53 7.93 6.02
N SER A 33 -4.47 8.71 6.27
CA SER A 33 -4.24 9.97 5.55
C SER A 33 -4.12 9.71 4.05
N LEU A 34 -3.33 8.72 3.62
CA LEU A 34 -3.12 8.41 2.21
C LEU A 34 -4.41 8.05 1.46
N PHE A 35 -5.34 7.37 2.13
CA PHE A 35 -6.63 6.97 1.56
C PHE A 35 -7.67 8.09 1.51
N HIS A 36 -7.60 9.10 2.39
CA HIS A 36 -8.66 10.12 2.49
C HIS A 36 -8.24 11.53 2.10
N ASP A 37 -6.95 11.81 1.94
CA ASP A 37 -6.49 13.17 1.69
C ASP A 37 -6.86 13.66 0.25
N PRO A 38 -7.23 14.93 0.05
CA PRO A 38 -7.55 15.43 -1.30
C PRO A 38 -6.39 15.41 -2.30
N LYS A 39 -6.69 15.81 -3.54
CA LYS A 39 -5.71 15.97 -4.62
C LYS A 39 -4.79 17.16 -4.36
N GLY A 40 -3.49 17.01 -4.66
CA GLY A 40 -2.51 18.09 -4.59
C GLY A 40 -1.88 18.35 -3.22
N SER A 41 -2.23 17.60 -2.18
CA SER A 41 -1.66 17.76 -0.84
C SER A 41 -0.31 17.07 -0.61
N TYR A 42 0.16 16.30 -1.61
CA TYR A 42 1.42 15.57 -1.52
C TYR A 42 2.29 15.88 -2.73
N SER A 43 3.53 16.27 -2.47
CA SER A 43 4.56 16.41 -3.49
C SER A 43 5.11 15.04 -3.90
N VAL A 44 5.51 14.91 -5.17
CA VAL A 44 6.00 13.66 -5.75
C VAL A 44 7.29 13.20 -5.09
N VAL A 45 8.18 14.13 -4.76
CA VAL A 45 9.53 13.85 -4.21
C VAL A 45 9.50 13.14 -2.85
N PRO A 46 8.84 13.69 -1.80
CA PRO A 46 8.79 13.02 -0.49
C PRO A 46 8.06 11.68 -0.53
N LEU A 47 7.08 11.54 -1.43
CA LEU A 47 6.32 10.30 -1.60
C LEU A 47 7.19 9.17 -2.17
N VAL A 48 8.00 9.47 -3.18
CA VAL A 48 8.97 8.51 -3.75
C VAL A 48 10.05 8.13 -2.74
N MET A 49 10.59 9.11 -2.00
CA MET A 49 11.57 8.84 -0.95
C MET A 49 10.99 7.93 0.13
N PHE A 50 9.77 8.22 0.59
CA PHE A 50 9.06 7.39 1.56
C PHE A 50 8.88 5.96 1.05
N PHE A 51 8.37 5.79 -0.17
CA PHE A 51 8.19 4.46 -0.78
C PHE A 51 9.48 3.64 -0.81
N LEU A 52 10.57 4.20 -1.35
CA LEU A 52 11.83 3.47 -1.51
C LEU A 52 12.44 3.07 -0.16
N MET A 53 12.44 3.98 0.81
CA MET A 53 12.97 3.70 2.14
C MET A 53 12.13 2.65 2.88
N TYR A 54 10.80 2.78 2.87
CA TYR A 54 9.91 1.81 3.55
C TYR A 54 9.97 0.43 2.90
N PHE A 55 10.07 0.36 1.57
CA PHE A 55 10.23 -0.90 0.85
C PHE A 55 11.55 -1.59 1.21
N CYS A 56 12.66 -0.85 1.23
CA CYS A 56 13.96 -1.40 1.63
C CYS A 56 13.96 -1.87 3.10
N MET A 57 13.42 -1.06 4.02
CA MET A 57 13.27 -1.47 5.42
C MET A 57 12.38 -2.70 5.58
N SER A 58 11.32 -2.82 4.78
CA SER A 58 10.44 -4.00 4.80
C SER A 58 11.22 -5.27 4.46
N ILE A 59 12.04 -5.25 3.41
CA ILE A 59 12.87 -6.40 3.00
C ILE A 59 13.87 -6.76 4.11
N MET A 60 14.55 -5.77 4.67
CA MET A 60 15.50 -6.00 5.76
C MET A 60 14.82 -6.60 7.00
N THR A 61 13.61 -6.12 7.34
CA THR A 61 12.88 -6.57 8.52
C THR A 61 12.36 -8.00 8.37
N THR A 62 11.96 -8.40 7.15
CA THR A 62 11.53 -9.78 6.88
C THR A 62 12.64 -10.83 7.04
N GLY A 63 13.90 -10.41 6.97
CA GLY A 63 15.06 -11.29 7.17
C GLY A 63 15.48 -11.45 8.64
N LEU A 64 14.85 -10.74 9.57
CA LEU A 64 15.19 -10.80 11.00
C LEU A 64 14.38 -11.90 11.69
N SER A 65 14.99 -12.60 12.65
CA SER A 65 14.34 -13.63 13.49
C SER A 65 13.43 -13.02 14.57
N VAL A 66 12.56 -12.07 14.19
CA VAL A 66 11.60 -11.39 15.07
C VAL A 66 10.19 -11.63 14.53
N SER A 67 9.27 -12.00 15.42
CA SER A 67 7.85 -12.09 15.06
C SER A 67 7.28 -10.68 14.87
N ALA A 68 7.23 -10.23 13.62
CA ALA A 68 6.69 -8.93 13.22
C ALA A 68 5.74 -9.11 12.02
N GLY A 69 4.67 -8.30 11.99
CA GLY A 69 3.69 -8.34 10.90
C GLY A 69 4.16 -7.59 9.66
N VAL A 70 4.22 -8.27 8.51
CA VAL A 70 4.52 -7.67 7.19
C VAL A 70 3.34 -6.94 6.55
N PHE A 71 2.15 -7.08 7.12
CA PHE A 71 0.90 -6.61 6.54
C PHE A 71 0.83 -5.08 6.42
N VAL A 72 1.05 -4.36 7.53
CA VAL A 72 0.97 -2.90 7.59
C VAL A 72 2.03 -2.19 6.72
N PRO A 73 3.33 -2.56 6.76
CA PRO A 73 4.33 -1.91 5.92
C PRO A 73 4.08 -2.15 4.42
N ALA A 74 3.58 -3.33 4.05
CA ALA A 74 3.19 -3.64 2.67
C ALA A 74 2.00 -2.80 2.19
N LEU A 75 1.02 -2.53 3.06
CA LEU A 75 -0.08 -1.64 2.74
C LEU A 75 0.37 -0.20 2.52
N LEU A 76 1.25 0.30 3.40
CA LEU A 76 1.78 1.66 3.30
C LEU A 76 2.62 1.87 2.04
N SER A 77 3.54 0.96 1.73
CA SER A 77 4.36 1.03 0.52
C SER A 77 3.48 0.96 -0.73
N GLY A 78 2.51 0.04 -0.77
CA GLY A 78 1.56 -0.08 -1.88
C GLY A 78 0.65 1.14 -2.03
N ALA A 79 0.20 1.74 -0.93
CA ALA A 79 -0.63 2.94 -0.95
C ALA A 79 0.17 4.15 -1.48
N ALA A 80 1.44 4.30 -1.07
CA ALA A 80 2.32 5.36 -1.56
C ALA A 80 2.57 5.22 -3.07
N TRP A 81 2.84 4.01 -3.53
CA TRP A 81 2.98 3.71 -4.95
C TRP A 81 1.69 3.95 -5.75
N GLY A 82 0.54 3.52 -5.22
CA GLY A 82 -0.77 3.76 -5.82
C GLY A 82 -1.10 5.25 -5.97
N ARG A 83 -0.74 6.06 -4.96
CA ARG A 83 -0.86 7.53 -5.05
C ARG A 83 0.04 8.15 -6.09
N LEU A 84 1.29 7.68 -6.21
CA LEU A 84 2.21 8.17 -7.23
C LEU A 84 1.65 7.93 -8.63
N ILE A 85 1.09 6.74 -8.89
CA ILE A 85 0.40 6.43 -10.14
C ILE A 85 -0.81 7.34 -10.33
N GLY A 86 -1.61 7.56 -9.28
CA GLY A 86 -2.76 8.47 -9.33
C GLY A 86 -2.39 9.90 -9.73
N ILE A 87 -1.29 10.44 -9.18
CA ILE A 87 -0.76 11.76 -9.54
C ILE A 87 -0.26 11.75 -11.00
N GLY A 88 0.42 10.69 -11.43
CA GLY A 88 0.84 10.51 -12.82
C GLY A 88 -0.33 10.52 -13.81
N ILE A 89 -1.41 9.80 -13.50
CA ILE A 89 -2.64 9.78 -14.30
C ILE A 89 -3.27 11.18 -14.38
N GLN A 90 -3.25 11.94 -13.28
CA GLN A 90 -3.74 13.32 -13.28
C GLN A 90 -2.92 14.25 -14.18
N HIS A 91 -1.60 14.04 -14.27
CA HIS A 91 -0.76 14.81 -15.19
C HIS A 91 -1.04 14.48 -16.66
N VAL A 92 -1.37 13.22 -16.97
CA VAL A 92 -1.70 12.79 -18.33
C VAL A 92 -3.12 13.21 -18.74
N PHE A 93 -4.08 13.16 -17.81
CA PHE A 93 -5.48 13.53 -18.04
C PHE A 93 -5.92 14.71 -17.14
N PRO A 94 -5.48 15.94 -17.44
CA PRO A 94 -5.86 17.10 -16.64
C PRO A 94 -7.37 17.35 -16.74
N GLY A 95 -8.08 17.20 -15.63
CA GLY A 95 -9.52 17.51 -15.53
C GLY A 95 -10.46 16.30 -15.44
N ALA A 96 -9.95 15.07 -15.46
CA ALA A 96 -10.75 13.89 -15.20
C ALA A 96 -11.21 13.85 -13.72
N ALA A 97 -12.50 14.11 -13.46
CA ALA A 97 -13.08 14.04 -12.11
C ALA A 97 -13.00 12.62 -11.50
N TRP A 98 -12.86 11.58 -12.33
CA TRP A 98 -12.68 10.20 -11.89
C TRP A 98 -11.25 9.88 -11.43
N ALA A 99 -10.26 10.69 -11.80
CA ALA A 99 -8.85 10.47 -11.49
C ALA A 99 -8.51 10.94 -10.07
N GLU A 100 -9.15 10.37 -9.06
CA GLU A 100 -8.88 10.70 -7.66
C GLU A 100 -7.74 9.83 -7.10
N PRO A 101 -6.61 10.41 -6.67
CA PRO A 101 -5.43 9.66 -6.24
C PRO A 101 -5.68 8.77 -5.01
N ALA A 102 -6.66 9.13 -4.18
CA ALA A 102 -7.15 8.32 -3.07
C ALA A 102 -7.61 6.92 -3.49
N LYS A 103 -8.37 6.81 -4.59
CA LYS A 103 -8.88 5.54 -5.11
C LYS A 103 -7.73 4.65 -5.60
N TYR A 104 -6.76 5.25 -6.29
CA TYR A 104 -5.56 4.55 -6.75
C TYR A 104 -4.65 4.12 -5.60
N ALA A 105 -4.61 4.87 -4.49
CA ALA A 105 -3.90 4.46 -3.29
C ALA A 105 -4.43 3.13 -2.74
N VAL A 106 -5.76 2.99 -2.62
CA VAL A 106 -6.41 1.77 -2.11
C VAL A 106 -6.13 0.58 -3.04
N ILE A 107 -6.27 0.77 -4.35
CA ILE A 107 -6.01 -0.28 -5.35
C ILE A 107 -4.52 -0.69 -5.33
N GLY A 108 -3.60 0.28 -5.25
CA GLY A 108 -2.17 0.01 -5.15
C GLY A 108 -1.76 -0.71 -3.87
N ALA A 109 -2.38 -0.35 -2.74
CA ALA A 109 -2.18 -1.04 -1.47
C ALA A 109 -2.63 -2.50 -1.53
N ALA A 110 -3.82 -2.74 -2.10
CA ALA A 110 -4.36 -4.08 -2.30
C ALA A 110 -3.49 -4.91 -3.26
N ALA A 111 -3.03 -4.33 -4.37
CA ALA A 111 -2.14 -5.01 -5.31
C ALA A 111 -0.81 -5.41 -4.66
N HIS A 112 -0.17 -4.51 -3.93
CA HIS A 112 1.12 -4.81 -3.30
C HIS A 112 0.99 -5.93 -2.26
N LEU A 113 0.00 -5.84 -1.39
CA LEU A 113 -0.25 -6.84 -0.36
C LEU A 113 -0.75 -8.17 -0.93
N GLY A 114 -1.58 -8.14 -1.98
CA GLY A 114 -2.03 -9.32 -2.71
C GLY A 114 -0.88 -10.08 -3.36
N GLY A 115 0.16 -9.37 -3.80
CA GLY A 115 1.37 -9.96 -4.38
C GLY A 115 2.26 -10.66 -3.35
N ILE A 116 2.30 -10.15 -2.13
CA ILE A 116 3.07 -10.73 -1.02
C ILE A 116 2.34 -11.94 -0.43
N CYS A 117 1.08 -11.76 -0.02
CA CYS A 117 0.40 -12.77 0.80
C CYS A 117 -0.40 -13.81 0.00
N ARG A 118 -0.71 -13.57 -1.28
CA ARG A 118 -1.45 -14.50 -2.18
C ARG A 118 -2.82 -14.98 -1.68
N ILE A 119 -3.40 -14.30 -0.69
CA ILE A 119 -4.72 -14.57 -0.09
C ILE A 119 -5.79 -13.63 -0.63
N SER A 120 -6.21 -13.82 -1.89
CA SER A 120 -7.06 -12.85 -2.61
C SER A 120 -8.46 -12.67 -2.00
N ILE A 121 -9.14 -13.73 -1.56
CA ILE A 121 -10.54 -13.63 -1.09
C ILE A 121 -10.63 -12.91 0.26
N SER A 122 -9.85 -13.36 1.25
CA SER A 122 -9.82 -12.75 2.58
C SER A 122 -9.36 -11.29 2.52
N LEU A 123 -8.34 -11.01 1.70
CA LEU A 123 -7.85 -9.65 1.52
C LEU A 123 -8.89 -8.71 0.89
N THR A 124 -9.65 -9.20 -0.09
CA THR A 124 -10.73 -8.41 -0.69
C THR A 124 -11.74 -8.00 0.37
N VAL A 125 -12.19 -8.94 1.21
CA VAL A 125 -13.16 -8.67 2.27
C VAL A 125 -12.60 -7.66 3.26
N MET A 126 -11.35 -7.83 3.70
CA MET A 126 -10.71 -6.89 4.61
C MET A 126 -10.67 -5.45 4.06
N MET A 127 -10.36 -5.27 2.78
CA MET A 127 -10.32 -3.95 2.15
C MET A 127 -11.70 -3.32 1.97
N ILE A 128 -12.72 -4.13 1.67
CA ILE A 128 -14.11 -3.67 1.60
C ILE A 128 -14.56 -3.15 2.97
N GLU A 129 -14.32 -3.93 4.03
CA GLU A 129 -14.65 -3.54 5.41
C GLU A 129 -13.89 -2.28 5.83
N ALA A 130 -12.59 -2.18 5.52
CA ALA A 130 -11.78 -1.00 5.84
C ALA A 130 -12.22 0.28 5.08
N THR A 131 -12.68 0.14 3.84
CA THR A 131 -13.12 1.26 3.00
C THR A 131 -14.59 1.65 3.27
N GLY A 132 -15.40 0.72 3.79
CA GLY A 132 -16.81 0.92 4.10
C GLY A 132 -17.71 1.08 2.86
N ASN A 133 -17.23 0.68 1.67
CA ASN A 133 -18.00 0.78 0.42
C ASN A 133 -17.83 -0.48 -0.44
N ILE A 134 -18.88 -1.29 -0.49
CA ILE A 134 -18.96 -2.55 -1.23
C ILE A 134 -18.77 -2.41 -2.75
N THR A 135 -19.03 -1.21 -3.30
CA THR A 135 -18.90 -0.94 -4.75
C THR A 135 -17.44 -1.08 -5.22
N PHE A 136 -16.48 -0.85 -4.33
CA PHE A 136 -15.06 -1.06 -4.61
C PHE A 136 -14.65 -2.54 -4.60
N GLY A 137 -15.53 -3.47 -4.23
CA GLY A 137 -15.21 -4.89 -4.20
C GLY A 137 -14.86 -5.47 -5.57
N LEU A 138 -15.64 -5.15 -6.61
CA LEU A 138 -15.41 -5.62 -7.98
C LEU A 138 -14.01 -5.26 -8.52
N PRO A 139 -13.57 -3.98 -8.52
CA PRO A 139 -12.25 -3.62 -9.00
C PRO A 139 -11.12 -4.19 -8.12
N LEU A 140 -11.32 -4.33 -6.81
CA LEU A 140 -10.34 -4.96 -5.92
C LEU A 140 -10.14 -6.44 -6.22
N MET A 141 -11.23 -7.20 -6.45
CA MET A 141 -11.13 -8.60 -6.82
C MET A 141 -10.35 -8.78 -8.14
N LEU A 142 -10.66 -7.97 -9.16
CA LEU A 142 -9.93 -8.02 -10.44
C LEU A 142 -8.44 -7.72 -10.26
N THR A 143 -8.12 -6.72 -9.45
CA THR A 143 -6.73 -6.35 -9.14
C THR A 143 -6.00 -7.47 -8.39
N LEU A 144 -6.67 -8.11 -7.42
CA LEU A 144 -6.07 -9.18 -6.63
C LEU A 144 -5.90 -10.48 -7.42
N ILE A 145 -6.84 -10.81 -8.33
CA ILE A 145 -6.72 -11.94 -9.24
C ILE A 145 -5.54 -11.71 -10.19
N THR A 146 -5.50 -10.57 -10.87
CA THR A 146 -4.40 -10.24 -11.80
C THR A 146 -3.04 -10.26 -11.10
N THR A 147 -2.95 -9.67 -9.91
CA THR A 147 -1.75 -9.71 -9.07
C THR A 147 -1.34 -11.15 -8.73
N LYS A 148 -2.29 -11.99 -8.31
CA LYS A 148 -2.01 -13.39 -7.99
C LYS A 148 -1.47 -14.14 -9.20
N TRP A 149 -2.07 -13.95 -10.37
CA TRP A 149 -1.62 -14.57 -11.62
C TRP A 149 -0.21 -14.14 -12.00
N ILE A 150 0.06 -12.84 -11.98
CA ILE A 150 1.39 -12.28 -12.30
C ILE A 150 2.43 -12.83 -11.34
N GLY A 151 2.11 -12.87 -10.05
CA GLY A 151 3.04 -13.39 -9.10
C GLY A 151 3.22 -14.91 -9.20
N ASP A 152 2.18 -15.67 -9.56
CA ASP A 152 2.26 -17.15 -9.66
C ASP A 152 3.18 -17.52 -10.83
N PHE A 153 3.21 -16.67 -11.86
CA PHE A 153 4.13 -16.78 -12.99
C PHE A 153 5.61 -16.58 -12.59
N PHE A 154 5.90 -15.63 -11.70
CA PHE A 154 7.29 -15.34 -11.29
C PHE A 154 7.79 -16.22 -10.14
N THR A 155 6.92 -16.61 -9.21
CA THR A 155 7.32 -17.31 -7.99
C THR A 155 6.17 -18.18 -7.49
N GLU A 156 6.39 -19.50 -7.45
CA GLU A 156 5.51 -20.44 -6.72
C GLU A 156 5.75 -20.30 -5.21
N VAL A 157 5.22 -19.25 -4.58
CA VAL A 157 5.38 -18.96 -3.13
C VAL A 157 4.90 -20.12 -2.26
N SER A 158 3.82 -20.81 -2.67
CA SER A 158 3.27 -21.94 -1.93
C SER A 158 4.21 -23.13 -1.84
N ARG A 159 5.20 -23.28 -2.73
CA ARG A 159 6.15 -24.39 -2.69
C ARG A 159 7.41 -24.06 -1.88
N THR A 160 7.86 -22.81 -1.87
CA THR A 160 9.09 -22.41 -1.16
C THR A 160 8.92 -22.41 0.35
N ASP A 161 7.83 -21.85 0.89
CA ASP A 161 7.62 -21.76 2.34
C ASP A 161 7.44 -23.15 2.98
N LEU A 162 6.76 -24.07 2.28
CA LEU A 162 6.58 -25.45 2.70
C LEU A 162 7.86 -26.30 2.55
N LEU A 163 8.70 -26.01 1.55
CA LEU A 163 10.01 -26.66 1.37
C LEU A 163 10.98 -26.30 2.50
N PHE A 164 10.93 -25.06 3.01
CA PHE A 164 11.73 -24.65 4.17
C PHE A 164 11.36 -25.39 5.46
N ILE A 165 10.09 -25.80 5.62
CA ILE A 165 9.58 -26.46 6.83
C ILE A 165 9.40 -27.98 6.67
N ASN A 166 9.67 -28.56 5.49
CA ASN A 166 9.51 -30.00 5.20
C ASN A 166 8.09 -30.55 5.53
N LEU A 167 7.04 -29.75 5.36
CA LEU A 167 5.66 -30.20 5.59
C LEU A 167 5.06 -30.82 4.31
N PRO A 168 4.37 -31.96 4.40
CA PRO A 168 3.66 -32.53 3.25
C PRO A 168 2.53 -31.59 2.81
N SER A 169 2.59 -31.16 1.56
CA SER A 169 1.58 -30.30 0.94
C SER A 169 0.35 -31.13 0.55
N ILE A 170 -0.79 -30.84 1.15
CA ILE A 170 -2.10 -31.32 0.69
C ILE A 170 -2.69 -30.19 -0.14
N SER A 171 -2.74 -30.37 -1.46
CA SER A 171 -3.35 -29.38 -2.36
C SER A 171 -4.87 -29.48 -2.27
N TRP A 172 -5.53 -28.32 -2.15
CA TRP A 172 -6.96 -28.24 -2.39
C TRP A 172 -7.16 -28.32 -3.91
N THR A 173 -7.64 -29.47 -4.39
CA THR A 173 -8.23 -29.62 -5.73
C THR A 173 -9.38 -28.65 -5.95
#